data_AF-D3VDS0-F1
#
_entry.id   AF-D3VDS0-F1
#
_cell.length_a   1.000
_cell.length_b   1.000
_cell.length_c   1.000
_cell.angle_alpha   90.00
_cell.angle_beta   90.00
_cell.angle_gamma   90.00
#
_symmetry.space_group_name_H-M   'P 1'
#
loop_
_entity.id
_entity.type
_entity.pdbx_description
1 polymer ?
#
loop_
_entity_poly.entity_id
_entity_poly.type
_entity_poly.pdbx_seq_one_letter_code
_entity_poly.pdbx_strand_id
1 'polypeptide(L)' 'MFSGMPALSHEEQQVAVEKIHQLISEGMSSGEAIAIVAQELREEHRDNEHIPVLFEDDEK' A
#
# COMPACT_ATOMS: atom_id res chain seq x y z
N MET A 1 16.53 -3.65 -6.22
CA MET A 1 15.73 -3.97 -5.01
C MET A 1 14.74 -2.83 -4.84
N PHE A 2 13.44 -3.09 -5.03
CA PHE A 2 12.38 -2.09 -4.86
C PHE A 2 12.12 -1.88 -3.37
N SER A 3 12.98 -1.10 -2.71
CA SER A 3 13.06 -0.93 -1.25
C SER A 3 12.09 0.15 -0.70
N GLY A 4 10.81 0.05 -1.05
CA GLY A 4 9.81 1.03 -0.58
C GLY A 4 8.35 0.62 -0.74
N MET A 5 8.09 -0.63 -1.11
CA MET A 5 6.75 -1.22 -1.05
C MET A 5 6.73 -2.27 0.05
N PRO A 6 5.68 -2.31 0.89
CA PRO A 6 5.50 -3.42 1.83
C PRO A 6 5.61 -4.73 1.07
N ALA A 7 6.32 -5.70 1.65
CA ALA A 7 6.45 -7.04 1.05
C ALA A 7 5.13 -7.79 1.22
N LEU A 8 4.17 -7.53 0.32
CA LEU A 8 2.89 -8.21 0.29
C LEU A 8 3.08 -9.71 0.09
N SER A 9 2.41 -10.53 0.90
CA SER A 9 2.24 -11.95 0.65
C SER A 9 1.52 -12.20 -0.68
N HIS A 10 1.63 -13.42 -1.23
CA HIS A 10 0.89 -13.78 -2.45
C HIS A 10 -0.64 -13.67 -2.28
N GLU A 11 -1.13 -13.90 -1.07
CA GLU A 11 -2.56 -13.75 -0.75
C GLU A 11 -2.97 -12.28 -0.78
N GLU A 12 -2.21 -11.39 -0.13
CA GLU A 12 -2.48 -9.94 -0.15
C GLU A 12 -2.37 -9.35 -1.56
N GLN A 13 -1.44 -9.85 -2.38
CA GLN A 13 -1.35 -9.48 -3.79
C GLN A 13 -2.61 -9.87 -4.56
N GLN A 14 -3.13 -11.08 -4.35
CA GLN A 14 -4.33 -11.56 -5.01
C GLN A 14 -5.57 -10.74 -4.60
N VAL A 15 -5.71 -10.45 -3.30
CA VAL A 15 -6.78 -9.59 -2.77
C VAL A 15 -6.70 -8.18 -3.35
N ALA A 16 -5.51 -7.59 -3.41
CA ALA A 16 -5.30 -6.27 -4.00
C ALA A 16 -5.71 -6.22 -5.48
N VAL A 17 -5.36 -7.27 -6.25
CA VAL A 17 -5.75 -7.40 -7.66
C VAL A 17 -7.27 -7.50 -7.81
N GLU A 18 -7.92 -8.38 -7.04
CA GLU A 18 -9.37 -8.54 -7.08
C GLU A 18 -10.11 -7.24 -6.75
N LYS A 19 -9.62 -6.49 -5.76
CA LYS A 19 -10.18 -5.21 -5.37
C LYS A 19 -10.03 -4.14 -6.47
N ILE A 20 -8.87 -4.07 -7.11
CA ILE A 20 -8.66 -3.17 -8.27
C ILE A 20 -9.64 -3.52 -9.39
N HIS A 21 -9.80 -4.81 -9.70
CA HIS A 21 -10.73 -5.26 -10.74
C HIS A 21 -12.19 -4.94 -10.41
N GLN A 22 -12.59 -5.08 -9.14
CA GLN A 22 -13.92 -4.71 -8.67
C GLN A 22 -14.18 -3.20 -8.86
N LEU A 23 -13.26 -2.35 -8.42
CA LEU A 23 -13.37 -0.90 -8.57
C LEU A 23 -13.46 -0.48 -10.05
N ILE A 24 -12.67 -1.10 -10.91
CA ILE A 24 -12.75 -0.86 -12.36
C ILE A 24 -14.12 -1.31 -12.92
N SER A 25 -14.66 -2.44 -12.45
CA SER A 25 -15.99 -2.92 -12.88
C SER A 25 -17.12 -1.96 -12.48
N GLU A 26 -16.94 -1.19 -11.41
CA GLU A 26 -17.85 -0.14 -10.96
C GLU A 26 -17.72 1.17 -11.75
N GLY A 27 -16.80 1.21 -12.72
CA GLY A 27 -16.57 2.37 -13.59
C GLY A 27 -15.46 3.29 -13.13
N MET A 28 -14.67 2.88 -12.12
CA MET A 28 -13.51 3.64 -11.66
C MET A 28 -12.34 3.54 -12.66
N SER A 29 -11.58 4.62 -12.78
CA SER A 29 -10.32 4.64 -13.52
C SER A 29 -9.32 3.67 -12.88
N SER A 30 -8.57 2.92 -13.68
CA SER A 30 -7.52 2.01 -13.19
C SER A 30 -6.50 2.73 -12.29
N GLY A 31 -6.15 3.99 -12.59
CA GLY A 31 -5.20 4.76 -11.78
C GLY A 31 -5.75 5.14 -10.40
N GLU A 32 -7.04 5.45 -10.34
CA GLU A 32 -7.73 5.79 -9.09
C GLU A 32 -7.95 4.54 -8.23
N ALA A 33 -8.34 3.43 -8.86
CA ALA A 33 -8.47 2.13 -8.20
C ALA A 33 -7.15 1.67 -7.56
N ILE A 34 -6.04 1.80 -8.29
CA ILE A 34 -4.71 1.49 -7.77
C ILE A 34 -4.35 2.41 -6.60
N ALA A 35 -4.65 3.71 -6.69
CA ALA A 35 -4.33 4.66 -5.63
C ALA A 35 -5.06 4.33 -4.32
N ILE A 36 -6.35 3.97 -4.40
CA ILE A 36 -7.15 3.56 -3.24
C ILE A 36 -6.56 2.30 -2.60
N VAL A 37 -6.34 1.25 -3.38
CA VAL A 37 -5.80 -0.01 -2.85
C VAL A 37 -4.39 0.18 -2.29
N ALA A 38 -3.55 0.99 -2.93
CA ALA A 38 -2.23 1.31 -2.40
C ALA A 38 -2.28 2.11 -1.09
N GLN A 39 -3.28 2.97 -0.91
CA GLN A 39 -3.48 3.70 0.34
C GLN A 39 -3.92 2.74 1.46
N GLU A 40 -4.92 1.90 1.19
CA GLU A 40 -5.40 0.90 2.15
C GLU A 40 -4.28 -0.04 2.61
N LEU A 41 -3.46 -0.53 1.66
CA LEU A 41 -2.32 -1.38 1.98
C LEU A 41 -1.29 -0.65 2.86
N ARG A 42 -1.03 0.65 2.63
CA ARG A 42 -0.13 1.44 3.48
C ARG A 42 -0.71 1.66 4.88
N GLU A 43 -2.02 1.80 5.01
CA GLU A 43 -2.71 1.96 6.30
C GLU A 43 -2.67 0.64 7.09
N GLU A 44 -2.99 -0.49 6.45
CA GLU A 44 -2.94 -1.82 7.04
C GLU A 44 -1.52 -2.23 7.47
N HIS A 45 -0.51 -1.88 6.67
CA HIS A 45 0.89 -2.18 6.98
C HIS A 45 1.54 -1.15 7.91
N ARG A 46 0.91 0.03 8.12
CA ARG A 46 1.41 1.03 9.08
C ARG A 46 1.39 0.52 10.50
N ASP A 47 0.44 -0.35 10.81
CA ASP A 47 0.27 -0.92 12.16
C ASP A 47 1.20 -2.13 12.40
N ASN A 48 1.60 -2.84 11.34
CA ASN A 48 2.52 -4.00 11.43
C ASN A 48 4.00 -3.63 11.36
N GLU A 49 4.34 -2.44 10.85
CA GLU A 49 5.69 -1.91 10.83
C GLU A 49 5.70 -0.51 11.47
N HIS A 50 5.68 -0.48 12.81
CA HIS A 50 6.39 0.58 13.53
C HIS A 50 7.88 0.46 13.15
N ILE A 51 8.25 0.90 11.95
CA ILE A 51 9.57 1.49 11.75
C ILE A 51 9.40 2.89 12.33
N PRO A 52 9.83 3.17 13.57
CA PRO A 52 9.99 4.55 13.97
C PRO A 52 10.97 5.14 12.96
N VAL A 53 10.47 6.00 12.07
CA VAL A 53 11.35 6.89 11.33
C VAL A 53 11.89 7.83 12.38
N LEU A 54 12.99 7.39 13.00
CA LEU A 54 13.83 8.22 13.83
C LEU A 54 14.47 9.20 12.85
N PHE A 55 13.77 10.29 12.55
CA PHE A 55 14.47 11.50 12.15
C PHE A 55 15.24 11.90 13.39
N GLU A 56 16.50 11.42 13.48
CA GLU A 56 17.50 12.12 14.26
C GLU A 56 17.61 13.49 13.58
N ASP A 57 16.78 14.44 14.01
CA ASP A 57 17.15 15.84 14.04
C ASP A 57 18.38 15.89 14.96
N ASP A 58 19.54 15.57 14.40
CA ASP A 58 20.82 15.96 14.97
C ASP A 58 20.89 17.48 14.75
N GLU A 59 20.23 18.19 15.68
CA GLU A 59 20.55 19.57 15.99
C GLU A 59 22.05 19.66 16.27
N LYS A 60 22.82 20.32 15.39
CA LYS A 60 23.81 21.37 15.73
C LYS A 60 24.33 22.13 14.52
#